data_AF-A0A958EGY6-F1
#
_entry.id   AF-A0A958EGY6-F1
#
_cell.length_a   1.000
_cell.length_b   1.000
_cell.length_c   1.000
_cell.angle_alpha   90.00
_cell.angle_beta   90.00
_cell.angle_gamma   90.00
#
_symmetry.space_group_name_H-M   'P 1'
#
loop_
_entity.id
_entity.type
_entity.pdbx_description
1 polymer ?
#
loop_
_entity_poly.entity_id
_entity_poly.type
_entity_poly.pdbx_seq_one_letter_code
_entity_poly.pdbx_strand_id
1 'polypeptide(L)'
;MVARIGKHIDRKQLGKELKDLIFAKGYVSLYDFHQRAAQDHISYTALKAVIAGQVEPSISAISNIADALEIDPIELFKRFSFKRLS
;
A
#
# COMPACT_ATOMS: atom_id res chain seq x y z
N MET A 1 28.81 17.54 -6.33
CA MET A 1 28.20 16.33 -6.92
C MET A 1 27.33 15.68 -5.85
N VAL A 2 26.02 15.96 -5.83
CA VAL A 2 25.08 15.29 -4.92
C VAL A 2 23.86 14.94 -5.75
N ALA A 3 23.84 13.72 -6.30
CA ALA A 3 22.67 13.23 -7.00
C ALA A 3 21.54 13.11 -5.98
N ARG A 4 20.63 14.09 -5.96
CA ARG A 4 19.32 13.94 -5.31
C ARG A 4 18.57 12.88 -6.10
N ILE A 5 18.75 11.61 -5.75
CA ILE A 5 17.89 10.54 -6.19
C ILE A 5 16.60 10.67 -5.38
N GLY A 6 15.78 11.67 -5.73
CA GLY A 6 14.40 11.75 -5.27
C GLY A 6 13.64 10.58 -5.89
N LYS A 7 13.67 9.41 -5.22
CA LYS A 7 12.82 8.27 -5.56
C LYS A 7 11.38 8.58 -5.14
N HIS A 8 10.71 9.48 -5.85
CA HIS A 8 9.29 9.70 -5.60
C HIS A 8 8.51 8.47 -6.09
N ILE A 9 8.11 7.61 -5.15
CA ILE A 9 7.03 6.66 -5.39
C ILE A 9 5.79 7.50 -5.70
N ASP A 10 5.13 7.25 -6.83
CA ASP A 10 3.85 7.89 -7.10
C ASP A 10 2.82 7.34 -6.11
N ARG A 11 2.57 8.11 -5.05
CA ARG A 11 1.69 7.74 -3.94
C ARG A 11 0.26 7.50 -4.39
N LYS A 12 -0.21 8.19 -5.44
CA LYS A 12 -1.55 7.97 -5.98
C LYS A 12 -1.63 6.66 -6.73
N GLN A 13 -0.60 6.35 -7.53
CA GLN A 13 -0.51 5.08 -8.23
C GLN A 13 -0.39 3.91 -7.25
N LEU A 14 0.42 4.06 -6.20
CA LEU A 14 0.54 3.10 -5.11
C LEU A 14 -0.81 2.84 -4.43
N GLY A 15 -1.50 3.91 -4.03
CA GLY A 15 -2.79 3.81 -3.38
C GLY A 15 -3.85 3.14 -4.27
N LYS A 16 -3.83 3.42 -5.58
CA LYS A 16 -4.67 2.73 -6.56
C LYS A 16 -4.37 1.24 -6.63
N GLU A 17 -3.10 0.84 -6.73
CA GLU A 17 -2.73 -0.58 -6.83
C GLU A 17 -3.08 -1.36 -5.56
N LEU A 18 -2.86 -0.78 -4.38
CA LEU A 18 -3.28 -1.38 -3.13
C LEU A 18 -4.79 -1.56 -3.07
N LYS A 19 -5.56 -0.56 -3.53
CA LYS A 19 -7.02 -0.67 -3.62
C LYS A 19 -7.45 -1.78 -4.58
N ASP A 20 -6.81 -1.88 -5.73
CA ASP A 20 -7.10 -2.91 -6.72
C ASP A 20 -6.79 -4.31 -6.16
N LEU A 21 -5.69 -4.48 -5.41
CA LEU A 21 -5.36 -5.73 -4.73
C LEU A 21 -6.37 -6.10 -3.65
N ILE A 22 -6.80 -5.13 -2.84
CA ILE A 22 -7.86 -5.33 -1.83
C ILE A 22 -9.14 -5.83 -2.49
N PHE A 23 -9.57 -5.21 -3.60
CA PHE A 23 -10.79 -5.64 -4.28
C PHE A 23 -10.62 -6.98 -5.02
N ALA A 24 -9.44 -7.26 -5.57
CA ALA A 24 -9.13 -8.54 -6.18
C ALA A 24 -9.16 -9.70 -5.18
N LYS A 25 -8.89 -9.44 -3.89
CA LYS A 25 -9.06 -10.41 -2.79
C LYS A 25 -10.52 -10.62 -2.36
N GLY A 26 -11.47 -9.89 -2.97
CA GLY A 26 -12.90 -10.06 -2.74
C GLY A 26 -13.49 -9.14 -1.65
N TYR A 27 -12.72 -8.19 -1.13
CA TYR A 27 -13.26 -7.18 -0.22
C TYR A 27 -14.08 -6.16 -1.01
N VAL A 28 -15.26 -5.81 -0.51
CA VAL A 28 -16.20 -4.92 -1.23
C VAL A 28 -15.93 -3.44 -0.97
N SER A 29 -15.15 -3.12 0.06
CA SER A 29 -14.75 -1.76 0.40
C SER A 29 -13.48 -1.75 1.25
N LEU A 30 -12.85 -0.58 1.39
CA LEU A 30 -11.72 -0.41 2.31
C LEU A 30 -12.12 -0.63 3.77
N TYR A 31 -13.36 -0.29 4.11
CA TYR A 31 -13.90 -0.51 5.45
C TYR A 31 -14.09 -2.00 5.73
N ASP A 32 -14.63 -2.74 4.75
CA ASP A 32 -14.79 -4.20 4.81
C ASP A 32 -13.43 -4.91 4.98
N PHE A 33 -12.44 -4.53 4.17
CA PHE A 33 -11.06 -5.00 4.33
C PHE A 33 -10.48 -4.70 5.71
N HIS A 34 -10.63 -3.46 6.19
CA HIS A 34 -10.13 -3.09 7.51
C HIS A 34 -10.78 -3.94 8.61
N GLN A 35 -12.11 -4.00 8.65
CA GLN A 35 -12.84 -4.75 9.69
C GLN A 35 -12.50 -6.24 9.69
N ARG A 36 -12.28 -6.84 8.52
CA ARG A 36 -12.13 -8.30 8.39
C ARG A 36 -10.69 -8.78 8.42
N ALA A 37 -9.71 -7.94 8.09
CA ALA A 37 -8.33 -8.36 7.90
C ALA A 37 -7.27 -7.39 8.44
N ALA A 38 -7.53 -6.08 8.47
CA ALA A 38 -6.48 -5.10 8.75
C ALA A 38 -6.62 -4.33 10.08
N GLN A 39 -7.73 -4.52 10.82
CA GLN A 39 -8.04 -3.70 12.01
C GLN A 39 -6.98 -3.77 13.11
N ASP A 40 -6.34 -4.93 13.28
CA ASP A 40 -5.30 -5.15 14.27
C ASP A 40 -3.91 -4.71 13.76
N HIS A 41 -3.81 -4.41 12.47
CA HIS A 41 -2.55 -4.11 11.79
C HIS A 41 -2.40 -2.61 11.46
N ILE A 42 -3.48 -1.92 11.10
CA ILE A 42 -3.45 -0.51 10.68
C ILE A 42 -4.78 0.16 10.97
N SER A 43 -4.75 1.39 11.50
CA SER A 43 -5.98 2.15 11.70
C SER A 43 -6.65 2.50 10.37
N TYR A 44 -7.98 2.55 10.36
CA TYR A 44 -8.75 2.87 9.17
C TYR A 44 -8.36 4.22 8.55
N THR A 45 -8.08 5.22 9.39
CA THR A 45 -7.63 6.54 8.94
C THR A 45 -6.28 6.46 8.22
N ALA A 46 -5.32 5.72 8.79
CA ALA A 46 -4.00 5.54 8.16
C ALA A 46 -4.12 4.78 6.84
N LEU A 47 -4.89 3.68 6.81
CA LEU A 47 -5.18 2.94 5.60
C LEU A 47 -5.77 3.85 4.51
N LYS A 48 -6.80 4.63 4.84
CA LYS A 48 -7.44 5.54 3.90
C LYS A 48 -6.48 6.61 3.36
N ALA A 49 -5.62 7.16 4.22
CA ALA A 49 -4.63 8.15 3.82
C ALA A 49 -3.58 7.57 2.86
N VAL A 50 -3.13 6.32 3.10
CA VAL A 50 -2.21 5.59 2.22
C VAL A 50 -2.88 5.30 0.88
N ILE A 51 -4.09 4.74 0.88
CA ILE A 51 -4.83 4.42 -0.34
C ILE A 51 -5.17 5.68 -1.17
N ALA A 52 -5.41 6.81 -0.52
CA ALA A 52 -5.63 8.08 -1.20
C ALA A 52 -4.34 8.74 -1.73
N GLY A 53 -3.16 8.19 -1.41
CA GLY A 53 -1.87 8.76 -1.76
C GLY A 53 -1.58 10.09 -1.05
N GLN A 54 -2.27 10.37 0.06
CA GLN A 54 -2.11 11.60 0.85
C GLN A 54 -0.85 11.58 1.68
N VAL A 55 -0.44 10.39 2.13
CA VAL A 55 0.77 10.18 2.94
C VAL A 55 1.68 9.21 2.23
N GLU A 56 2.98 9.35 2.49
CA GLU A 56 3.95 8.33 2.11
C GLU A 56 3.87 7.20 3.14
N PRO A 57 3.55 5.96 2.74
CA PRO A 57 3.45 4.86 3.68
C PRO A 57 4.83 4.51 4.22
N SER A 58 4.89 4.25 5.53
CA SER A 58 6.07 3.65 6.13
C SER A 58 6.22 2.20 5.66
N ILE A 59 7.44 1.67 5.78
CA ILE A 59 7.71 0.25 5.53
C ILE A 59 6.76 -0.62 6.35
N SER A 60 6.57 -0.29 7.64
CA SER A 60 5.64 -1.00 8.52
C SER A 60 4.19 -0.95 8.02
N ALA A 61 3.72 0.19 7.49
CA ALA A 61 2.37 0.28 6.94
C ALA A 61 2.20 -0.62 5.70
N ILE A 62 3.21 -0.69 4.84
CA ILE A 62 3.19 -1.60 3.68
C ILE A 62 3.22 -3.06 4.14
N SER A 63 4.08 -3.42 5.11
CA SER A 63 4.11 -4.78 5.67
C SER A 63 2.78 -5.17 6.30
N ASN A 64 2.18 -4.30 7.10
CA ASN A 64 0.88 -4.53 7.73
C ASN A 64 -0.24 -4.74 6.72
N ILE A 65 -0.23 -3.99 5.60
CA ILE A 65 -1.19 -4.18 4.51
C ILE A 65 -0.91 -5.49 3.74
N ALA A 66 0.36 -5.83 3.53
CA ALA A 66 0.76 -7.08 2.88
C ALA A 66 0.32 -8.31 3.68
N ASP A 67 0.58 -8.28 5.00
CA ASP A 67 0.17 -9.32 5.93
C ASP A 67 -1.36 -9.48 5.93
N ALA A 68 -2.10 -8.38 6.01
CA ALA A 68 -3.57 -8.40 5.95
C ALA A 68 -4.12 -8.88 4.59
N LEU A 69 -3.33 -8.76 3.51
CA LEU A 69 -3.68 -9.30 2.19
C LEU A 69 -3.18 -10.74 1.99
N GLU A 70 -2.43 -11.30 2.94
CA GLU A 70 -1.73 -12.58 2.82
C GLU A 70 -0.84 -12.61 1.57
N ILE A 71 -0.02 -11.56 1.41
CA ILE A 71 0.97 -11.42 0.31
C ILE A 71 2.34 -11.17 0.94
N ASP A 72 3.41 -11.67 0.31
CA ASP A 72 4.77 -11.37 0.72
C ASP A 72 5.04 -9.84 0.68
N PRO A 73 5.41 -9.22 1.82
CA PRO A 73 5.75 -7.80 1.87
C PRO A 73 6.85 -7.38 0.89
N ILE A 74 7.80 -8.27 0.60
CA ILE A 74 8.90 -8.03 -0.34
C ILE A 74 8.37 -7.99 -1.77
N GLU A 75 7.44 -8.88 -2.13
CA GLU A 75 6.77 -8.91 -3.44
C GLU A 75 6.00 -7.60 -3.67
N LEU A 76 5.26 -7.16 -2.64
CA LEU A 76 4.51 -5.93 -2.64
C LEU A 76 5.45 -4.72 -2.78
N PHE A 77 6.54 -4.67 -2.01
CA PHE A 77 7.55 -3.61 -2.08
C PHE A 77 8.27 -3.55 -3.43
N LYS A 78 8.57 -4.72 -4.02
CA LYS A 78 9.19 -4.82 -5.36
C LYS A 78 8.26 -4.26 -6.42
N ARG A 79 6.97 -4.62 -6.42
CA ARG A 79 5.97 -4.06 -7.37
C ARG A 79 6.00 -2.53 -7.37
N PHE A 80 6.11 -1.93 -6.18
CA PHE A 80 6.11 -0.48 -6.03
C PHE A 80 7.47 0.17 -6.29
N SER A 81 8.57 -0.53 -6.04
CA SER A 81 9.93 -0.05 -6.30
C SER A 81 10.35 -0.16 -7.78
N PHE A 82 9.81 -1.14 -8.51
CA PHE A 82 10.25 -1.50 -9.87
C PHE A 82 9.37 -0.99 -11.01
N LYS A 83 8.23 -0.32 -10.76
CA LYS A 83 7.47 0.42 -11.80
C LYS A 83 8.19 1.69 -12.29
N ARG A 84 9.51 1.61 -12.39
CA ARG A 84 10.49 2.65 -12.71
C ARG A 84 11.08 2.49 -14.12
N LEU A 85 10.66 1.46 -14.85
CA LEU A 85 11.24 1.05 -16.14
C LEU A 85 10.14 0.51 -17.07
N SER A 86 9.22 1.36 -17.48
CA SER A 86 8.37 1.16 -18.67
C SER A 86 7.92 2.50 -19.19
#